data_AF-A0A929BL16-F1
#
_entry.id   AF-A0A929BL16-F1
#
_cell.length_a   1.000
_cell.length_b   1.000
_cell.length_c   1.000
_cell.angle_alpha   90.00
_cell.angle_beta   90.00
_cell.angle_gamma   90.00
#
_symmetry.space_group_name_H-M   'P 1'
#
loop_
_entity.id
_entity.type
_entity.pdbx_description
1 polymer ?
#
loop_
_entity_poly.entity_id
_entity_poly.type
_entity_poly.pdbx_seq_one_letter_code
_entity_poly.pdbx_strand_id
1 'polypeptide(L)' 'MDPQLLALGPIFERECRYVVSRQVFPTKLRFRLQAGYVCDLFFRSRTGGYSYVLAEGGQRVMGWDNAPHHRIPGDGRELV' A
#
# COMPACT_ATOMS: atom_id res chain seq x y z
N MET A 1 -3.84 -12.57 -5.20
CA MET A 1 -3.40 -11.60 -4.19
C MET A 1 -2.05 -12.02 -3.64
N ASP A 2 -1.17 -11.05 -3.40
CA ASP A 2 0.18 -11.29 -2.90
C ASP A 2 0.17 -11.79 -1.42
N PRO A 3 0.90 -12.86 -1.07
CA PRO A 3 0.92 -13.40 0.30
C PRO A 3 1.52 -12.45 1.35
N GLN A 4 2.51 -11.63 0.98
CA GLN A 4 3.07 -10.64 1.90
C GLN A 4 2.05 -9.54 2.19
N LEU A 5 1.28 -9.13 1.17
CA LEU A 5 0.19 -8.18 1.35
C LEU A 5 -0.84 -8.70 2.38
N LEU A 6 -1.20 -9.98 2.31
CA LEU A 6 -2.07 -10.63 3.30
C LEU A 6 -1.48 -10.60 4.71
N ALA A 7 -0.18 -10.87 4.85
CA ALA A 7 0.51 -10.87 6.14
C ALA A 7 0.60 -9.48 6.78
N LEU A 8 0.61 -8.41 5.97
CA LEU A 8 0.60 -7.02 6.46
C LEU A 8 -0.74 -6.60 7.05
N GLY A 9 -1.83 -7.27 6.69
CA GLY A 9 -3.18 -6.96 7.16
C GLY A 9 -3.31 -6.84 8.68
N PRO A 10 -3.03 -7.94 9.42
CA PRO A 10 -3.07 -7.94 10.89
C PRO A 10 -2.09 -6.97 11.55
N ILE A 11 -0.93 -6.74 10.93
CA ILE A 11 0.07 -5.78 11.45
C ILE A 11 -0.53 -4.38 11.38
N PHE A 12 -1.08 -3.97 10.24
CA PHE A 12 -1.68 -2.65 10.09
C PHE A 12 -2.86 -2.42 11.04
N GLU A 13 -3.71 -3.42 11.22
CA GLU A 13 -4.82 -3.38 12.20
C GLU A 13 -4.33 -3.17 13.63
N ARG A 14 -3.22 -3.78 14.01
CA ARG A 14 -2.63 -3.63 15.34
C ARG A 14 -2.00 -2.26 15.56
N GLU A 15 -1.27 -1.74 14.58
CA GLU A 15 -0.55 -0.47 14.71
C GLU A 15 -1.46 0.76 14.50
N CYS A 16 -2.52 0.62 13.69
CA CYS A 16 -3.43 1.72 13.37
C CYS A 16 -4.76 1.61 14.12
N ARG A 17 -4.86 2.30 15.27
CA ARG A 17 -6.08 2.35 16.10
C ARG A 17 -7.33 2.91 15.41
N TYR A 18 -7.17 3.53 14.24
CA TYR A 18 -8.27 4.14 13.50
C TYR A 18 -8.98 3.16 12.56
N VAL A 19 -8.48 1.91 12.43
CA VAL A 19 -9.11 0.90 11.57
C VAL A 19 -10.47 0.50 12.14
N VAL A 20 -11.50 0.59 11.30
CA VAL A 20 -12.87 0.15 11.57
C VAL A 20 -13.11 -1.24 10.98
N SER A 21 -12.61 -1.48 9.77
CA SER A 21 -12.69 -2.80 9.13
C SER A 21 -11.67 -2.96 8.02
N ARG A 22 -11.35 -4.21 7.70
CA ARG A 22 -10.52 -4.60 6.56
C ARG A 22 -11.35 -5.36 5.54
N GLN A 23 -11.12 -5.05 4.27
CA GLN A 23 -11.67 -5.75 3.11
C GLN A 23 -10.53 -6.26 2.25
N VAL A 24 -10.71 -7.49 1.77
CA VAL A 24 -9.72 -8.20 0.99
C VAL A 24 -10.19 -8.23 -0.46
N PHE A 25 -9.38 -7.67 -1.36
CA PHE A 25 -9.63 -7.68 -2.80
C PHE A 25 -8.56 -8.49 -3.51
N PRO A 26 -8.80 -8.95 -4.75
CA PRO A 26 -7.83 -9.76 -5.49
C PRO A 26 -6.42 -9.17 -5.61
N THR A 27 -6.30 -7.83 -5.62
CA THR A 27 -5.05 -7.09 -5.85
C THR A 27 -4.70 -6.10 -4.74
N LYS A 28 -5.53 -5.96 -3.70
CA LYS A 28 -5.33 -4.97 -2.64
C LYS A 28 -5.98 -5.36 -1.31
N LEU A 29 -5.46 -4.80 -0.24
CA LEU A 29 -6.19 -4.68 1.02
C LEU A 29 -6.76 -3.28 1.14
N ARG A 30 -8.00 -3.19 1.62
CA ARG A 30 -8.66 -1.92 1.93
C ARG A 30 -8.99 -1.86 3.40
N PHE A 31 -8.54 -0.82 4.06
CA PHE A 31 -8.92 -0.50 5.43
C PHE A 31 -9.88 0.67 5.40
N ARG A 32 -11.07 0.48 5.97
CA ARG A 32 -11.94 1.60 6.34
C ARG A 32 -11.46 2.12 7.68
N LEU A 33 -11.17 3.40 7.73
CA LEU A 33 -10.73 4.09 8.93
C LEU A 33 -11.88 4.95 9.48
N GLN A 34 -11.71 5.45 10.71
CA GLN A 34 -12.61 6.44 11.30
C GLN A 34 -12.73 7.69 10.41
N ALA A 35 -13.76 8.49 10.65
CA ALA A 35 -14.04 9.75 9.91
C ALA A 35 -14.18 9.61 8.39
N GLY A 36 -14.51 8.41 7.89
CA GLY A 36 -14.77 8.20 6.45
C GLY A 36 -13.52 8.03 5.60
N TYR A 37 -12.34 7.91 6.21
CA TYR A 37 -11.09 7.65 5.51
C TYR A 37 -11.01 6.19 5.01
N VAL A 38 -10.35 6.01 3.88
CA VAL A 38 -10.07 4.71 3.26
C VAL A 38 -8.60 4.62 2.93
N CYS A 39 -7.93 3.59 3.43
CA CYS A 39 -6.54 3.28 3.08
C CYS A 39 -6.49 2.01 2.23
N ASP A 40 -6.01 2.13 1.00
CA ASP A 40 -5.76 0.99 0.12
C ASP A 40 -4.26 0.66 0.11
N LEU A 41 -3.91 -0.58 0.43
CA LEU A 41 -2.56 -1.14 0.34
C LEU A 41 -2.49 -2.12 -0.84
N PHE A 42 -1.53 -1.99 -1.73
CA PHE A 42 -1.44 -2.83 -2.93
C PHE A 42 -0.01 -3.00 -3.44
N PHE A 43 0.22 -4.10 -4.17
CA PHE A 43 1.47 -4.36 -4.85
C PHE A 43 1.41 -3.85 -6.30
N ARG A 44 2.40 -3.06 -6.71
CA ARG A 44 2.57 -2.63 -8.11
C ARG A 44 3.57 -3.54 -8.80
N SER A 45 3.07 -4.44 -9.63
CA SER A 45 3.91 -5.35 -10.43
C SER A 45 4.92 -4.61 -11.31
N ARG A 46 4.54 -3.47 -11.88
CA ARG A 46 5.42 -2.65 -12.75
C ARG A 46 6.66 -2.09 -12.03
N THR A 47 6.55 -1.78 -10.74
CA THR A 47 7.66 -1.20 -9.97
C THR A 47 8.26 -2.18 -8.97
N GLY A 48 7.73 -3.41 -8.88
CA GLY A 48 8.17 -4.43 -7.94
C GLY A 48 7.98 -4.03 -6.46
N GLY A 49 7.07 -3.10 -6.17
CA GLY A 49 6.98 -2.46 -4.86
C GLY A 49 5.56 -2.31 -4.32
N TYR A 50 5.45 -2.25 -3.00
CA TYR A 50 4.20 -1.91 -2.32
C TYR A 50 3.90 -0.42 -2.41
N SER A 51 2.62 -0.10 -2.42
CA SER A 51 2.12 1.26 -2.45
C SER A 51 0.89 1.37 -1.56
N TYR A 52 0.59 2.59 -1.13
CA TYR A 52 -0.68 2.88 -0.49
C TYR A 52 -1.30 4.18 -1.00
N VAL A 53 -2.63 4.25 -0.87
CA VAL A 53 -3.40 5.48 -1.09
C VAL A 53 -4.31 5.65 0.11
N LEU A 54 -4.26 6.84 0.73
CA LEU A 54 -5.24 7.30 1.69
C LEU A 54 -6.19 8.27 0.99
N ALA A 55 -7.49 8.01 1.12
CA ALA A 55 -8.53 8.83 0.53
C ALA A 55 -9.62 9.15 1.56
N GLU A 56 -10.29 10.28 1.38
CA GLU A 56 -11.46 10.72 2.14
C GLU A 56 -12.49 11.26 1.14
N GLY A 57 -13.76 10.87 1.26
CA GLY A 57 -14.81 11.34 0.34
C GLY A 57 -14.56 11.04 -1.15
N GLY A 58 -13.76 10.02 -1.46
CA GLY A 58 -13.35 9.68 -2.83
C GLY A 58 -12.19 10.52 -3.39
N GLN A 59 -11.68 11.50 -2.63
CA GLN A 59 -10.50 12.27 -2.99
C GLN A 59 -9.25 11.71 -2.32
N ARG A 60 -8.13 11.67 -3.07
CA ARG A 60 -6.83 11.24 -2.53
C ARG A 60 -6.27 12.32 -1.62
N VAL A 61 -6.03 11.97 -0.35
CA VAL A 61 -5.39 12.82 0.65
C VAL A 61 -3.88 12.65 0.58
N MET A 62 -3.41 11.41 0.56
CA MET A 62 -1.99 11.09 0.43
C MET A 62 -1.79 9.73 -0.24
N GLY A 63 -0.55 9.42 -0.61
CA GLY A 63 -0.19 8.07 -0.95
C GLY A 63 1.31 7.96 -1.13
N TRP A 64 1.79 6.73 -1.06
CA TRP A 64 3.19 6.39 -1.23
C TRP A 64 3.31 5.33 -2.32
N ASP A 65 4.29 5.48 -3.19
CA ASP A 65 4.76 4.41 -4.05
C ASP A 65 6.22 4.08 -3.71
N ASN A 66 6.53 2.81 -3.48
CA ASN A 66 7.93 2.33 -3.50
C ASN A 66 8.46 2.25 -4.95
N ALA A 67 8.09 3.21 -5.81
CA ALA A 67 8.84 3.36 -7.05
C ALA A 67 10.30 3.68 -6.67
N PRO A 68 11.31 3.11 -7.35
CA PRO A 68 12.69 3.49 -7.11
C PRO A 68 12.86 4.97 -7.47
N HIS A 69 12.68 5.85 -6.48
CA HIS A 69 12.74 7.32 -6.66
C HIS A 69 14.16 7.84 -6.84
N HIS A 70 15.16 7.00 -6.61
CA HIS A 70 16.56 7.27 -6.91
C HIS A 70 17.19 6.06 -7.59
N ARG A 71 17.62 6.24 -8.85
CA ARG A 71 18.75 5.48 -9.39
C ARG A 71 19.97 5.98 -8.59
N ILE A 72 20.51 5.18 -7.68
CA ILE A 72 21.81 5.51 -7.08
C ILE A 72 22.83 5.41 -8.24
N PRO A 73 23.51 6.49 -8.65
CA PRO A 73 24.57 6.37 -9.64
C PRO A 73 25.66 5.48 -9.04
N GLY A 74 25.83 4.26 -9.57
CA GLY A 74 26.88 3.32 -9.15
C GLY A 74 26.43 1.92 -8.72
N ASP A 75 25.14 1.63 -8.58
CA ASP A 75 24.65 0.25 -8.40
C ASP A 75 24.52 -0.40 -9.78
N GLY A 76 25.59 -1.06 -10.22
CA GLY A 76 25.75 -1.75 -11.51
C GLY A 76 24.84 -2.97 -11.70
N ARG A 77 23.54 -2.84 -11.47
CA ARG A 77 22.54 -3.80 -11.94
C ARG A 77 22.04 -3.39 -13.31
N GLU A 78 22.89 -3.69 -14.28
CA GLU A 78 22.56 -3.72 -15.70
C GLU A 78 21.50 -4.82 -15.90
N LEU A 79 20.38 -4.45 -16.50
CA LEU A 79 19.31 -5.38 -16.85
C LEU A 79 19.75 -6.17 -18.09
N VAL A 80 19.86 -7.50 -17.95
CA VAL A 80 19.73 -8.44 -19.08
C VAL A 80 18.28 -8.87 -19.16
#